data_AF-A0A971GX10-F1
#
_entry.id   AF-A0A971GX10-F1
#
_cell.length_a   1.000
_cell.length_b   1.000
_cell.length_c   1.000
_cell.angle_alpha   90.00
_cell.angle_beta   90.00
_cell.angle_gamma   90.00
#
_symmetry.space_group_name_H-M   'P 1'
#
loop_
_entity.id
_entity.type
_entity.pdbx_description
1 polymer ?
#
loop_
_entity_poly.entity_id
_entity_poly.type
_entity_poly.pdbx_seq_one_letter_code
_entity_poly.pdbx_strand_id
1 'polypeptide(L)'
;MGFDYFYNREVKRFLFYRIPHVFFEEPKFKALSNDTKILYALFFHRITLSLKKGWIDEYGRVYIIFTLEEIQEKFGCSNKTAVKIIAELDGNTGERIMRQQCYLGI
;
A
#
# COMPACT_ATOMS: atom_id res chain seq x y z
N MET A 1 37.99 -11.35 -11.67
CA MET A 1 36.67 -10.73 -11.89
C MET A 1 35.79 -11.16 -10.72
N GLY A 2 35.81 -10.40 -9.63
CA GLY A 2 35.03 -10.72 -8.43
C GLY A 2 33.60 -10.26 -8.65
N PHE A 3 32.64 -11.18 -8.63
CA PHE A 3 31.23 -10.81 -8.60
C PHE A 3 30.95 -10.20 -7.23
N ASP A 4 30.60 -8.92 -7.21
CA ASP A 4 30.14 -8.22 -6.01
C ASP A 4 28.70 -8.68 -5.73
N TYR A 5 28.57 -9.77 -4.96
CA TYR A 5 27.27 -10.28 -4.56
C TYR A 5 26.68 -9.33 -3.51
N PHE A 6 25.53 -8.73 -3.81
CA PHE A 6 24.79 -7.92 -2.84
C PHE A 6 24.49 -8.73 -1.58
N TYR A 7 25.12 -8.37 -0.46
CA TYR A 7 24.81 -8.98 0.83
C TYR A 7 23.41 -8.53 1.27
N ASN A 8 22.70 -9.37 2.03
CA ASN A 8 21.30 -9.18 2.45
C ASN A 8 20.92 -7.78 3.00
N ARG A 9 21.89 -6.98 3.49
CA ARG A 9 21.67 -5.59 3.95
C ARG A 9 21.49 -4.60 2.80
N GLU A 10 22.11 -4.82 1.66
CA GLU A 10 22.11 -3.89 0.53
C GLU A 10 20.85 -4.03 -0.31
N VAL A 11 20.33 -5.26 -0.43
CA VAL A 11 19.08 -5.56 -1.16
C VAL A 11 17.89 -4.73 -0.64
N LYS A 12 17.82 -4.48 0.68
CA LYS A 12 16.76 -3.65 1.26
C LYS A 12 16.77 -2.20 0.79
N ARG A 13 17.94 -1.65 0.42
CA ARG A 13 18.07 -0.27 -0.10
C ARG A 13 17.50 -0.14 -1.51
N PHE A 14 17.40 -1.24 -2.24
CA PHE A 14 16.83 -1.30 -3.58
C PHE A 14 15.37 -1.77 -3.59
N LEU A 15 14.71 -1.82 -2.42
CA LEU A 15 13.28 -2.07 -2.34
C LEU A 15 12.53 -0.75 -2.58
N PHE A 16 11.78 -0.70 -3.68
CA PHE A 16 10.98 0.45 -4.05
C PHE A 16 9.49 0.17 -3.84
N TYR A 17 8.77 1.18 -3.38
CA TYR A 17 7.31 1.18 -3.46
C TYR A 17 6.89 1.69 -4.83
N ARG A 18 5.99 0.95 -5.47
CA ARG A 18 5.43 1.31 -6.77
C ARG A 18 4.11 2.04 -6.56
N ILE A 19 4.02 3.27 -7.06
CA ILE A 19 2.78 4.05 -7.06
C ILE A 19 2.22 4.00 -8.49
N PRO A 20 0.97 3.54 -8.68
CA PRO A 20 0.28 3.59 -9.97
C PRO A 20 0.20 5.01 -10.55
N HIS A 21 0.47 5.17 -11.84
CA HIS A 21 0.36 6.45 -12.56
C HIS A 21 -1.07 7.01 -12.55
N VAL A 22 -2.08 6.14 -12.44
CA VAL A 22 -3.50 6.53 -12.40
C VAL A 22 -3.80 7.53 -11.28
N PHE A 23 -3.05 7.50 -10.18
CA PHE A 23 -3.19 8.47 -9.08
C PHE A 23 -2.80 9.91 -9.46
N PHE A 24 -2.11 10.09 -10.58
CA PHE A 24 -1.65 11.37 -11.08
C PHE A 24 -2.38 11.81 -12.35
N GLU A 25 -2.86 10.86 -13.15
CA GLU A 25 -3.54 11.13 -14.42
C GLU A 25 -5.05 11.34 -14.25
N GLU A 26 -5.71 10.56 -13.41
CA GLU A 26 -7.17 10.65 -13.28
C GLU A 26 -7.58 11.80 -12.33
N PRO A 27 -8.51 12.68 -12.75
CA PRO A 27 -8.94 13.82 -11.94
C PRO A 27 -9.63 13.40 -10.64
N LYS A 28 -10.20 12.19 -10.60
CA LYS A 28 -10.83 11.60 -9.41
C LYS A 28 -9.83 11.38 -8.28
N PHE A 29 -8.60 11.00 -8.62
CA PHE A 29 -7.53 10.74 -7.65
C PHE A 29 -6.65 11.97 -7.40
N LYS A 30 -6.88 13.06 -8.11
CA LYS A 30 -6.19 14.34 -7.92
C LYS A 30 -6.51 14.99 -6.58
N ALA A 31 -7.69 14.70 -6.02
CA ALA A 31 -8.11 15.17 -4.70
C ALA A 31 -7.40 14.43 -3.54
N LEU A 32 -6.73 13.30 -3.80
CA LEU A 32 -6.01 12.56 -2.78
C LEU A 32 -4.70 13.25 -2.42
N SER A 33 -4.42 13.34 -1.11
CA SER A 33 -3.11 13.75 -0.62
C SER A 33 -2.01 12.81 -1.13
N ASN A 34 -0.78 13.34 -1.28
CA ASN A 34 0.38 12.53 -1.63
C ASN A 34 0.64 11.44 -0.59
N ASP A 35 0.39 11.72 0.69
CA ASP A 35 0.53 10.74 1.77
C ASP A 35 -0.44 9.56 1.57
N THR A 36 -1.66 9.84 1.14
CA THR A 36 -2.67 8.82 0.84
C THR A 36 -2.26 7.94 -0.34
N LYS A 37 -1.64 8.53 -1.38
CA LYS A 37 -1.09 7.79 -2.53
C LYS A 37 0.07 6.87 -2.11
N ILE A 38 0.93 7.34 -1.21
CA ILE A 38 2.01 6.53 -0.64
C ILE A 38 1.44 5.40 0.23
N LEU A 39 0.41 5.67 1.03
CA LEU A 39 -0.25 4.66 1.88
C LEU A 39 -0.82 3.52 1.02
N TYR A 40 -1.42 3.84 -0.12
CA TYR A 40 -1.87 2.84 -1.07
C TYR A 40 -0.74 1.94 -1.58
N ALA A 41 0.42 2.51 -1.92
CA ALA A 41 1.58 1.72 -2.36
C ALA A 41 2.15 0.81 -1.25
N LEU A 42 2.11 1.27 0.01
CA LEU A 42 2.47 0.45 1.18
C LEU A 42 1.49 -0.72 1.36
N PHE A 43 0.19 -0.47 1.21
CA PHE A 43 -0.83 -1.52 1.24
C PHE A 43 -0.61 -2.54 0.14
N PHE A 44 -0.42 -2.12 -1.11
CA PHE A 44 -0.18 -3.03 -2.22
C PHE A 44 1.04 -3.93 -1.99
N HIS A 45 2.13 -3.38 -1.45
CA HIS A 45 3.31 -4.17 -1.07
C HIS A 45 2.96 -5.22 0.01
N ARG A 46 2.10 -4.87 0.98
CA ARG A 46 1.62 -5.79 2.02
C ARG A 46 0.63 -6.84 1.50
N ILE A 47 -0.19 -6.57 0.48
CA ILE A 47 -1.12 -7.57 -0.12
C ILE A 47 -0.34 -8.82 -0.54
N THR A 48 0.84 -8.64 -1.12
CA THR A 48 1.72 -9.76 -1.53
C THR A 48 2.12 -10.64 -0.35
N LEU A 49 2.25 -10.06 0.85
CA LEU A 49 2.52 -10.80 2.09
C LEU A 49 1.25 -11.43 2.65
N SER A 50 0.10 -10.75 2.60
CA SER A 50 -1.21 -11.30 3.02
C SER A 50 -1.58 -12.54 2.21
N LEU A 51 -1.38 -12.51 0.88
CA LEU A 51 -1.58 -13.65 -0.01
C LEU A 51 -0.74 -14.86 0.41
N LYS A 52 0.56 -14.63 0.68
CA LYS A 52 1.48 -15.69 1.14
C LYS A 52 1.10 -16.25 2.51
N LYS A 53 0.45 -15.44 3.36
CA LYS A 53 -0.02 -15.85 4.69
C LYS A 53 -1.43 -16.46 4.69
N GLY A 54 -2.11 -16.49 3.54
CA GLY A 54 -3.48 -17.01 3.44
C GLY A 54 -4.51 -16.13 4.16
N TRP A 55 -4.27 -14.82 4.26
CA TRP A 55 -5.26 -13.87 4.79
C TRP A 55 -6.33 -13.60 3.74
N ILE A 56 -7.20 -14.59 3.58
CA ILE A 56 -8.24 -14.66 2.57
C ILE A 56 -9.55 -14.93 3.33
N ASP A 57 -10.54 -14.09 3.07
CA ASP A 57 -11.88 -14.20 3.62
C ASP A 57 -12.67 -15.35 2.97
N GLU A 58 -13.82 -15.71 3.51
CA GLU A 58 -14.67 -16.82 3.02
C GLU A 58 -15.13 -16.62 1.57
N TYR A 59 -15.12 -15.38 1.08
CA TYR A 59 -15.42 -15.02 -0.31
C TYR A 59 -14.20 -14.97 -1.24
N GLY A 60 -13.03 -15.45 -0.80
CA GLY A 60 -11.81 -15.42 -1.60
C GLY A 60 -11.14 -14.04 -1.69
N ARG A 61 -11.46 -13.12 -0.77
CA ARG A 61 -10.95 -11.75 -0.78
C ARG A 61 -9.76 -11.61 0.14
N VAL A 62 -8.65 -11.08 -0.37
CA VAL A 62 -7.47 -10.81 0.45
C VAL A 62 -7.70 -9.55 1.26
N TYR A 63 -7.57 -9.64 2.58
CA TYR A 63 -7.58 -8.47 3.45
C TYR A 63 -6.18 -8.18 3.96
N ILE A 64 -5.94 -6.90 4.23
CA ILE A 64 -4.69 -6.41 4.80
C ILE A 64 -5.01 -5.96 6.21
N ILE A 65 -4.29 -6.52 7.17
CA ILE A 65 -4.29 -5.98 8.52
C ILE A 65 -3.16 -4.95 8.56
N PHE A 66 -3.52 -3.71 8.88
CA PHE A 66 -2.57 -2.62 9.03
C PHE A 66 -3.01 -1.77 10.21
N THR A 67 -2.15 -1.58 11.21
CA THR A 67 -2.52 -0.85 12.42
C THR A 67 -2.28 0.65 12.26
N LEU A 68 -3.01 1.46 13.04
CA LEU A 68 -2.76 2.90 13.13
C LEU A 68 -1.32 3.19 13.56
N GLU A 69 -0.78 2.40 14.49
CA GLU A 69 0.60 2.52 14.98
C GLU A 69 1.62 2.29 13.86
N GLU A 70 1.41 1.27 13.00
CA GLU A 70 2.26 1.05 11.83
C GLU A 70 2.22 2.24 10.87
N ILE A 71 1.06 2.87 10.66
CA ILE A 71 0.94 4.05 9.79
C ILE A 71 1.69 5.23 10.43
N GLN A 72 1.51 5.45 11.72
CA GLN A 72 2.21 6.50 12.45
C GLN A 72 3.74 6.31 12.39
N GLU A 73 4.23 5.09 12.54
CA GLU A 73 5.65 4.77 12.43
C GLU A 73 6.18 4.99 11.00
N LYS A 74 5.44 4.53 9.98
CA LYS A 74 5.86 4.63 8.56
C LYS A 74 5.88 6.07 8.06
N PHE A 75 4.89 6.87 8.45
CA PHE A 75 4.75 8.26 8.01
C PHE A 75 5.36 9.25 9.00
N GLY A 76 5.81 8.82 10.18
CA GLY A 76 6.30 9.70 11.24
C GLY A 76 5.25 10.72 11.68
N CYS A 77 3.96 10.35 11.65
CA CYS A 77 2.86 11.30 11.81
C CYS A 77 2.07 11.11 13.10
N SER A 78 1.41 12.19 13.56
CA SER A 78 0.52 12.14 14.72
C SER A 78 -0.72 11.29 14.42
N ASN A 79 -1.33 10.72 15.46
CA ASN A 79 -2.50 9.86 15.32
C ASN A 79 -3.65 10.53 14.53
N LYS A 80 -3.89 11.83 14.78
CA LYS A 80 -4.88 12.62 14.02
C LYS A 80 -4.59 12.67 12.52
N THR A 81 -3.32 12.80 12.14
CA THR A 81 -2.90 12.82 10.73
C THR A 81 -3.01 11.44 10.13
N ALA A 82 -2.61 10.37 10.84
CA ALA A 82 -2.78 9.00 10.39
C ALA A 82 -4.26 8.67 10.12
N VAL A 83 -5.15 9.03 11.05
CA VAL A 83 -6.60 8.87 10.90
C VAL A 83 -7.10 9.66 9.69
N LYS A 84 -6.62 10.88 9.48
CA LYS A 84 -6.99 11.68 8.30
C LYS A 84 -6.57 11.00 6.99
N ILE A 85 -5.34 10.49 6.90
CA ILE A 85 -4.84 9.81 5.68
C ILE A 85 -5.69 8.57 5.37
N ILE A 86 -6.04 7.79 6.40
CA ILE A 86 -6.93 6.62 6.26
C ILE A 86 -8.33 7.06 5.83
N ALA A 87 -8.88 8.11 6.45
CA ALA A 87 -10.20 8.63 6.12
C ALA A 87 -10.26 9.24 4.71
N GLU A 88 -9.18 9.85 4.22
CA GLU A 88 -9.06 10.32 2.83
C GLU A 88 -9.06 9.16 1.83
N LEU A 89 -8.44 8.03 2.23
CA LEU A 89 -8.47 6.81 1.45
C LEU A 89 -9.88 6.21 1.40
N ASP A 90 -10.58 6.17 2.53
CA ASP A 90 -11.93 5.59 2.67
C ASP A 90 -13.03 6.49 2.06
N GLY A 91 -12.92 7.80 2.25
CA GLY A 91 -14.05 8.75 2.17
C GLY A 91 -14.24 9.52 0.86
N ASN A 92 -13.39 9.36 -0.17
CA ASN A 92 -13.61 10.10 -1.44
C ASN A 92 -13.43 9.30 -2.73
N THR A 93 -12.67 8.20 -2.78
CA THR A 93 -12.61 7.33 -3.98
C THR A 93 -12.09 5.92 -3.65
N GLY A 94 -12.17 5.47 -2.38
CA GLY A 94 -11.56 4.23 -1.91
C GLY A 94 -12.35 2.95 -2.16
N GLU A 95 -13.68 3.04 -2.22
CA GLU A 95 -14.55 1.88 -2.38
C GLU A 95 -14.46 1.20 -3.75
N ARG A 96 -13.68 1.72 -4.70
CA ARG A 96 -13.44 1.09 -6.01
C ARG A 96 -12.02 0.57 -6.23
N ILE A 97 -11.00 0.99 -5.47
CA ILE A 97 -9.62 0.52 -5.73
C ILE A 97 -9.18 -0.60 -4.79
N MET A 98 -9.81 -0.77 -3.62
CA MET A 98 -9.63 -1.98 -2.81
C MET A 98 -10.61 -3.11 -3.16
N ARG A 99 -11.66 -2.81 -3.94
CA ARG A 99 -12.60 -3.82 -4.47
C ARG A 99 -12.22 -4.36 -5.85
N GLN A 100 -11.41 -3.66 -6.65
CA GLN A 100 -11.08 -4.10 -8.01
C GLN A 100 -9.74 -4.84 -8.18
N GLN A 101 -8.93 -5.04 -7.13
CA GLN A 101 -7.70 -5.83 -7.21
C GLN A 101 -7.68 -7.05 -6.28
N CYS A 102 -8.78 -7.81 -6.30
CA CYS A 102 -8.75 -9.26 -6.13
C CYS A 102 -9.26 -9.99 -7.39
N TYR A 103 -9.06 -9.39 -8.57
CA TYR A 103 -9.12 -10.05 -9.88
C TYR A 103 -7.85 -9.75 -10.66
N LEU A 104 -6.73 -10.23 -10.14
CA LEU A 104 -5.65 -10.71 -11.01
C LEU A 104 -5.47 -12.18 -10.67
N GLY A 105 -6.47 -12.96 -11.09
CA GLY A 105 -6.22 -14.33 -11.49
C GLY A 105 -5.42 -14.29 -12.78
N ILE A 106 -4.34 -15.08 -12.78
CA ILE A 106 -3.31 -15.27 -13.82
C ILE A 106 -2.13 -14.31 -13.68
#